data_AF-A0A5C1AJD2-F1
#
_entry.id   AF-A0A5C1AJD2-F1
#
_cell.length_a   1.000
_cell.length_b   1.000
_cell.length_c   1.000
_cell.angle_alpha   90.00
_cell.angle_beta   90.00
_cell.angle_gamma   90.00
#
_symmetry.space_group_name_H-M   'P 1'
#
loop_
_entity.id
_entity.type
_entity.pdbx_description
1 polymer ?
#
loop_
_entity_poly.entity_id
_entity_poly.type
_entity_poly.pdbx_seq_one_letter_code
_entity_poly.pdbx_strand_id
1 'polypeptide(L)'
;MAKKKPADAAKKSKPAAAPAPAEVATTIDEATPKTLAGTITKAEAVRKALAAGKESPSDGVAYLKSEFGIEISTAMFSTYKTAEKKKAEGKKSRTAKTVEPEAKPTGKAAKGDTVEFVRQVKDLVDQYGVEAVKDLAQVFAK
;
A
#
# COMPACT_ATOMS: atom_id res chain seq x y z
N MET A 1 27.94 54.64 38.83
CA MET A 1 27.27 54.64 37.51
C MET A 1 26.22 53.53 37.55
N ALA A 2 24.99 53.79 38.00
CA ALA A 2 23.88 54.47 37.33
C ALA A 2 23.12 53.59 36.31
N LYS A 3 21.91 53.16 36.75
CA LYS A 3 20.64 53.00 36.01
C LYS A 3 20.62 51.87 34.95
N LYS A 4 19.60 51.01 34.82
CA LYS A 4 18.15 51.18 34.97
C LYS A 4 17.47 49.79 35.02
N LYS A 5 16.50 49.61 35.91
CA LYS A 5 15.47 48.54 35.95
C LYS A 5 14.29 48.96 35.01
N PRO A 6 13.10 48.31 35.02
CA PRO A 6 12.64 47.00 34.49
C PRO A 6 11.46 47.15 33.49
N ALA A 7 10.93 46.04 32.94
CA ALA A 7 9.49 45.76 32.74
C ALA A 7 9.34 44.38 32.05
N ASP A 8 8.72 43.37 32.67
CA ASP A 8 7.26 43.08 32.70
C ASP A 8 6.86 42.24 31.47
N ALA A 9 6.22 41.06 31.49
CA ALA A 9 5.48 40.27 32.47
C ALA A 9 5.66 38.77 32.08
N ALA A 10 5.88 37.80 32.97
CA ALA A 10 4.95 37.23 33.93
C ALA A 10 3.59 36.79 33.35
N LYS A 11 3.47 35.53 32.92
CA LYS A 11 2.56 34.55 33.58
C LYS A 11 2.61 33.15 32.96
N LYS A 12 2.97 32.18 33.84
CA LYS A 12 2.25 30.93 34.17
C LYS A 12 1.66 30.17 32.96
N SER A 13 1.98 28.90 32.71
CA SER A 13 1.79 27.81 33.67
C SER A 13 2.47 26.53 33.15
N LYS A 14 3.35 25.95 33.97
CA LYS A 14 3.58 24.50 33.99
C LYS A 14 2.44 23.88 34.81
N PRO A 15 1.88 22.75 34.41
CA PRO A 15 2.16 21.56 35.19
C PRO A 15 2.54 20.38 34.32
N ALA A 16 3.66 19.76 34.69
CA ALA A 16 3.91 18.36 34.38
C ALA A 16 2.96 17.54 35.26
N ALA A 17 2.22 16.63 34.66
CA ALA A 17 1.80 15.38 35.27
C ALA A 17 1.12 14.53 34.19
N ALA A 18 1.78 13.43 33.82
CA ALA A 18 1.05 12.25 33.40
C ALA A 18 0.00 11.91 34.47
N PRO A 19 -1.15 11.36 34.05
CA PRO A 19 -1.29 9.92 34.26
C PRO A 19 -1.94 9.23 33.06
N ALA A 20 -1.28 8.18 32.55
CA ALA A 20 -1.99 6.93 32.26
C ALA A 20 -2.27 6.24 33.62
N PRO A 21 -3.11 5.18 33.76
CA PRO A 21 -3.86 4.42 32.74
C PRO A 21 -5.31 4.04 33.15
N ALA A 22 -6.15 3.61 32.18
CA ALA A 22 -7.27 2.65 32.31
C ALA A 22 -8.10 2.72 30.99
N GLU A 23 -7.92 1.83 30.02
CA GLU A 23 -8.52 0.49 29.92
C GLU A 23 -10.06 0.48 29.93
N VAL A 24 -10.69 0.58 28.74
CA VAL A 24 -11.76 -0.29 28.17
C VAL A 24 -11.89 0.16 26.70
N ALA A 25 -11.94 -0.64 25.63
CA ALA A 25 -12.08 -2.06 25.44
C ALA A 25 -11.25 -2.48 24.22
N THR A 26 -10.55 -3.60 24.40
CA THR A 26 -10.12 -4.50 23.35
C THR A 26 -11.29 -4.86 22.43
N THR A 27 -11.27 -4.37 21.20
CA THR A 27 -11.63 -5.20 20.05
C THR A 27 -10.45 -5.13 19.10
N ILE A 28 -9.50 -6.02 19.36
CA ILE A 28 -8.62 -6.54 18.32
C ILE A 28 -9.58 -7.31 17.41
N ASP A 29 -10.25 -6.60 16.50
CA ASP A 29 -10.90 -7.26 15.39
C ASP A 29 -9.77 -7.63 14.43
N GLU A 30 -9.26 -8.84 14.68
CA GLU A 30 -8.55 -9.68 13.74
C GLU A 30 -9.47 -10.00 12.56
N ALA A 31 -9.93 -8.98 11.85
CA ALA A 31 -10.38 -9.11 10.49
C ALA A 31 -9.14 -8.96 9.62
N THR A 32 -8.47 -10.09 9.39
CA THR A 32 -7.95 -10.37 8.06
C THR A 32 -9.07 -10.02 7.08
N PRO A 33 -9.00 -8.94 6.27
CA PRO A 33 -9.95 -8.84 5.18
C PRO A 33 -9.45 -9.86 4.17
N LYS A 34 -10.13 -11.01 4.20
CA LYS A 34 -10.28 -11.92 3.07
C LYS A 34 -10.10 -11.10 1.79
N THR A 35 -9.09 -11.46 1.00
CA THR A 35 -8.97 -11.08 -0.39
C THR A 35 -10.18 -11.64 -1.15
N LEU A 36 -11.36 -11.06 -0.92
CA LEU A 36 -12.47 -11.12 -1.83
C LEU A 36 -12.09 -10.10 -2.91
N ALA A 37 -11.85 -10.60 -4.13
CA ALA A 37 -11.39 -9.87 -5.29
C ALA A 37 -12.36 -8.77 -5.80
N GLY A 38 -13.22 -8.23 -4.93
CA GLY A 38 -14.14 -7.11 -5.17
C GLY A 38 -14.19 -6.05 -4.07
N THR A 39 -13.52 -6.23 -2.92
CA THR A 39 -13.50 -5.23 -1.84
C THR A 39 -12.24 -4.38 -1.94
N ILE A 40 -12.42 -3.09 -2.24
CA ILE A 40 -11.32 -2.12 -2.43
C ILE A 40 -10.43 -2.10 -1.19
N THR A 41 -9.13 -2.25 -1.37
CA THR A 41 -8.18 -2.20 -0.25
C THR A 41 -8.04 -0.78 0.31
N LYS A 42 -7.64 -0.63 1.58
CA LYS A 42 -7.42 0.69 2.20
C LYS A 42 -6.48 1.58 1.37
N ALA A 43 -5.43 0.98 0.79
CA ALA A 43 -4.47 1.68 -0.07
C ALA A 43 -5.11 2.16 -1.40
N GLU A 44 -5.94 1.34 -2.02
CA GLU A 44 -6.68 1.71 -3.24
C GLU A 44 -7.74 2.77 -2.97
N ALA A 45 -8.41 2.71 -1.81
CA ALA A 45 -9.36 3.72 -1.38
C ALA A 45 -8.67 5.09 -1.21
N VAL A 46 -7.47 5.13 -0.60
CA VAL A 46 -6.66 6.36 -0.51
C VAL A 46 -6.23 6.85 -1.90
N ARG A 47 -5.83 5.94 -2.81
CA ARG A 47 -5.49 6.32 -4.19
C ARG A 47 -6.69 6.94 -4.92
N LYS A 48 -7.90 6.38 -4.76
CA LYS A 48 -9.14 6.94 -5.32
C LYS A 48 -9.50 8.29 -4.71
N ALA A 49 -9.29 8.47 -3.40
CA ALA A 49 -9.51 9.76 -2.74
C ALA A 49 -8.56 10.85 -3.26
N LEU A 50 -7.29 10.51 -3.48
CA LEU A 50 -6.32 11.43 -4.08
C LEU A 50 -6.67 11.75 -5.54
N ALA A 51 -7.16 10.78 -6.31
CA ALA A 51 -7.65 11.00 -7.67
C ALA A 51 -8.91 11.90 -7.71
N ALA A 52 -9.74 11.85 -6.67
CA ALA A 52 -10.89 12.74 -6.46
C ALA A 52 -10.50 14.13 -5.89
N GLY A 53 -9.20 14.43 -5.77
CA GLY A 53 -8.70 15.71 -5.28
C GLY A 53 -8.78 15.91 -3.76
N LYS A 54 -9.07 14.86 -2.99
CA LYS A 54 -9.14 14.91 -1.52
C LYS A 54 -7.74 14.73 -0.93
N GLU A 55 -6.98 15.81 -0.96
CA GLU A 55 -5.58 15.84 -0.52
C GLU A 55 -5.39 16.00 1.00
N SER A 56 -6.37 16.60 1.68
CA SER A 56 -6.34 16.85 3.12
C SER A 56 -6.65 15.58 3.90
N PRO A 57 -5.94 15.29 5.02
CA PRO A 57 -6.22 14.10 5.83
C PRO A 57 -7.65 14.03 6.36
N SER A 58 -8.24 15.16 6.76
CA SER A 58 -9.63 15.20 7.26
C SER A 58 -10.64 14.89 6.16
N ASP A 59 -10.50 15.54 4.99
CA ASP A 59 -11.40 15.34 3.86
C ASP A 59 -11.27 13.94 3.25
N GLY A 60 -10.04 13.42 3.20
CA GLY A 60 -9.76 12.06 2.73
C GLY A 60 -10.44 11.01 3.60
N VAL A 61 -10.32 11.11 4.93
CA VAL A 61 -10.97 10.16 5.86
C VAL A 61 -12.49 10.21 5.74
N ALA A 62 -13.08 11.41 5.66
CA ALA A 62 -14.51 11.57 5.45
C ALA A 62 -14.98 10.92 4.13
N TYR A 63 -14.22 11.13 3.04
CA TYR A 63 -14.50 10.54 1.74
C TYR A 63 -14.39 9.01 1.73
N LEU A 64 -13.36 8.44 2.39
CA LEU A 64 -13.21 6.99 2.48
C LEU A 64 -14.35 6.34 3.26
N LYS A 65 -14.86 7.01 4.29
CA LYS A 65 -15.99 6.55 5.09
C LYS A 65 -17.29 6.61 4.32
N SER A 66 -17.54 7.68 3.56
CA SER A 66 -18.77 7.85 2.78
C SER A 66 -18.84 6.95 1.54
N GLU A 67 -17.74 6.86 0.78
CA GLU A 67 -17.73 6.16 -0.51
C GLU A 67 -17.43 4.67 -0.40
N PHE A 68 -16.53 4.30 0.51
CA PHE A 68 -16.02 2.93 0.60
C PHE A 68 -16.39 2.24 1.91
N GLY A 69 -17.00 2.96 2.87
CA GLY A 69 -17.28 2.42 4.21
C GLY A 69 -16.01 2.08 4.99
N ILE A 70 -14.86 2.65 4.62
CA ILE A 70 -13.56 2.34 5.21
C ILE A 70 -13.18 3.47 6.17
N GLU A 71 -13.03 3.12 7.45
CA GLU A 71 -12.51 4.04 8.46
C GLU A 71 -11.00 3.86 8.63
N ILE A 72 -10.24 4.93 8.43
CA ILE A 72 -8.81 5.00 8.72
C ILE A 72 -8.49 6.29 9.48
N SER A 73 -7.42 6.28 10.26
CA SER A 73 -6.93 7.48 10.94
C SER A 73 -6.26 8.46 9.96
N THR A 74 -6.23 9.74 10.33
CA THR A 74 -5.52 10.80 9.57
C THR A 74 -4.02 10.53 9.44
N ALA A 75 -3.43 9.89 10.46
CA ALA A 75 -2.04 9.43 10.44
C ALA A 75 -1.83 8.38 9.34
N MET A 76 -2.72 7.37 9.27
CA MET A 76 -2.66 6.33 8.24
C MET A 76 -2.86 6.91 6.83
N PHE A 77 -3.80 7.85 6.66
CA PHE A 77 -4.00 8.53 5.39
C PHE A 77 -2.73 9.25 4.92
N SER A 78 -2.03 9.96 5.81
CA SER A 78 -0.77 10.64 5.50
C SER A 78 0.35 9.67 5.10
N THR A 79 0.44 8.51 5.76
CA THR A 79 1.38 7.45 5.39
C THR A 79 1.09 6.92 3.99
N TYR A 80 -0.17 6.60 3.68
CA TYR A 80 -0.56 6.14 2.34
C TYR A 80 -0.35 7.21 1.28
N LYS A 81 -0.70 8.48 1.54
CA LYS A 81 -0.43 9.61 0.62
C LYS A 81 1.06 9.72 0.29
N THR A 82 1.91 9.65 1.31
CA THR A 82 3.37 9.71 1.13
C THR A 82 3.89 8.49 0.37
N ALA A 83 3.35 7.30 0.65
CA ALA A 83 3.71 6.07 -0.07
C ALA A 83 3.30 6.13 -1.55
N GLU A 84 2.12 6.70 -1.85
CA GLU A 84 1.66 6.88 -3.24
C GLU A 84 2.48 7.94 -3.98
N LYS A 85 2.84 9.06 -3.33
CA LYS A 85 3.78 10.04 -3.91
C LYS A 85 5.14 9.43 -4.23
N LYS A 86 5.71 8.64 -3.30
CA LYS A 86 6.97 7.92 -3.53
C LYS A 86 6.87 6.90 -4.68
N LYS A 87 5.74 6.20 -4.83
CA LYS A 87 5.50 5.30 -5.97
C LYS A 87 5.41 6.05 -7.30
N ALA A 88 4.89 7.28 -7.29
CA ALA A 88 4.80 8.12 -8.49
C ALA A 88 6.16 8.72 -8.88
N GLU A 89 7.00 9.09 -7.90
CA GLU A 89 8.27 9.80 -8.14
C GLU A 89 9.48 8.87 -8.35
N GLY A 90 9.44 7.60 -7.95
CA GLY A 90 10.63 6.76 -7.99
C GLY A 90 10.36 5.26 -8.00
N LYS A 91 10.77 4.63 -9.11
CA LYS A 91 11.23 3.24 -9.28
C LYS A 91 10.74 2.23 -8.23
N LYS A 92 9.98 1.24 -8.70
CA LYS A 92 9.72 -0.07 -8.08
C LYS A 92 10.99 -0.62 -7.41
N SER A 93 11.16 -0.31 -6.14
CA SER A 93 12.31 -0.69 -5.32
C SER A 93 11.78 -1.27 -4.02
N ARG A 94 11.50 -2.57 -4.09
CA ARG A 94 11.62 -3.55 -3.01
C ARG A 94 11.45 -4.91 -3.66
N THR A 95 12.52 -5.34 -4.31
CA THR A 95 12.82 -6.77 -4.44
C THR A 95 12.88 -7.29 -3.01
N ALA A 96 11.88 -8.11 -2.63
CA ALA A 96 11.97 -8.85 -1.38
C ALA A 96 13.26 -9.65 -1.40
N LYS A 97 14.05 -9.54 -0.33
CA LYS A 97 15.34 -10.21 -0.15
C LYS A 97 15.09 -11.72 -0.21
N THR A 98 15.27 -12.30 -1.40
CA THR A 98 15.39 -13.74 -1.58
C THR A 98 16.74 -14.12 -1.01
N VAL A 99 16.72 -15.02 -0.03
CA VAL A 99 17.93 -15.60 0.54
C VAL A 99 18.58 -16.44 -0.57
N GLU A 100 19.84 -16.15 -0.84
CA GLU A 100 20.70 -16.79 -1.84
C GLU A 100 20.77 -18.32 -1.62
N PRO A 101 20.86 -19.10 -2.70
CA PRO A 101 22.20 -19.60 -2.99
C PRO A 101 22.62 -19.46 -4.47
N GLU A 102 23.93 -19.42 -4.61
CA GLU A 102 24.75 -19.21 -5.80
C GLU A 102 24.43 -20.14 -6.98
N ALA A 103 24.44 -19.60 -8.21
CA ALA A 103 25.30 -20.04 -9.33
C ALA A 103 24.94 -19.32 -10.65
N LYS A 104 25.98 -18.94 -11.40
CA LYS A 104 25.98 -18.31 -12.75
C LYS A 104 25.54 -19.30 -13.86
N PRO A 105 25.62 -18.95 -15.16
CA PRO A 105 24.69 -18.16 -15.96
C PRO A 105 24.02 -18.99 -17.08
N THR A 106 23.13 -18.35 -17.85
CA THR A 106 22.69 -18.71 -19.23
C THR A 106 21.91 -20.01 -19.47
N GLY A 107 20.68 -19.82 -19.96
CA GLY A 107 19.76 -20.87 -20.44
C GLY A 107 18.43 -20.78 -19.71
N LYS A 108 17.47 -20.00 -20.22
CA LYS A 108 16.07 -19.99 -19.70
C LYS A 108 15.39 -21.32 -20.02
N ALA A 109 15.77 -22.38 -19.33
CA ALA A 109 14.88 -23.50 -19.09
C ALA A 109 13.99 -23.07 -17.92
N ALA A 110 12.75 -22.70 -18.22
CA ALA A 110 11.74 -22.54 -17.19
C ALA A 110 11.63 -23.89 -16.47
N LYS A 111 12.20 -23.99 -15.27
CA LYS A 111 11.91 -25.07 -14.31
C LYS A 111 10.50 -24.81 -13.75
N GLY A 112 9.51 -24.84 -14.63
CA GLY A 112 8.11 -24.98 -14.28
C GLY A 112 7.77 -26.47 -14.42
N ASP A 113 6.96 -26.98 -13.51
CA ASP A 113 6.40 -28.32 -13.64
C ASP A 113 5.68 -28.42 -14.99
N THR A 114 6.04 -29.40 -15.83
CA THR A 114 5.49 -29.54 -17.18
C THR A 114 3.96 -29.60 -17.15
N VAL A 115 3.40 -30.18 -16.07
CA VAL A 115 1.96 -30.26 -15.85
C VAL A 115 1.33 -28.88 -15.66
N GLU A 116 1.98 -28.00 -14.91
CA GLU A 116 1.51 -26.62 -14.71
C GLU A 116 1.61 -25.81 -16.01
N PHE A 117 2.65 -26.04 -16.82
CA PHE A 117 2.77 -25.41 -18.12
C PHE A 117 1.65 -25.84 -19.08
N VAL A 118 1.31 -27.13 -19.11
CA VAL A 118 0.18 -27.63 -19.91
C VAL A 118 -1.14 -27.01 -19.45
N ARG A 119 -1.35 -26.82 -18.15
CA ARG A 119 -2.53 -26.13 -17.61
C ARG A 119 -2.61 -24.67 -18.07
N GLN A 120 -1.48 -23.95 -18.01
CA GLN A 120 -1.41 -22.57 -18.49
C GLN A 120 -1.67 -22.47 -19.99
N VAL A 121 -1.14 -23.39 -20.79
CA VAL A 121 -1.42 -23.45 -22.24
C VAL A 121 -2.90 -23.76 -22.49
N LYS A 122 -3.52 -24.67 -21.71
CA LYS A 122 -4.94 -24.95 -21.81
C LYS A 122 -5.79 -23.71 -21.51
N ASP A 123 -5.51 -22.98 -20.44
CA ASP A 123 -6.26 -21.76 -20.10
C ASP A 123 -6.14 -20.71 -21.20
N LEU A 124 -4.97 -20.62 -21.86
CA LEU A 124 -4.74 -19.74 -23.00
C LEU A 124 -5.55 -20.16 -24.23
N VAL A 125 -5.62 -21.47 -24.50
CA VAL A 125 -6.44 -22.04 -25.58
C VAL A 125 -7.93 -21.81 -25.31
N ASP A 126 -8.39 -21.95 -24.06
CA ASP A 126 -9.79 -21.72 -23.70
C ASP A 126 -10.17 -20.24 -23.85
N GLN A 127 -9.25 -19.31 -23.61
CA GLN A 127 -9.48 -17.86 -23.75
C GLN A 127 -9.44 -17.36 -25.19
N TYR A 128 -8.47 -17.83 -25.99
CA TYR A 128 -8.16 -17.25 -27.31
C TYR A 128 -8.43 -18.20 -28.48
N GLY A 129 -8.68 -19.47 -28.20
CA GLY A 129 -8.82 -20.52 -29.20
C GLY A 129 -7.48 -21.09 -29.66
N VAL A 130 -7.53 -22.30 -30.21
CA VAL A 130 -6.33 -23.04 -30.66
C VAL A 130 -5.58 -22.30 -31.78
N GLU A 131 -6.30 -21.67 -32.70
CA GLU A 131 -5.70 -21.01 -33.87
C GLU A 131 -4.85 -19.79 -33.46
N ALA A 132 -5.33 -18.97 -32.52
CA ALA A 132 -4.57 -17.81 -32.03
C ALA A 132 -3.28 -18.22 -31.32
N VAL A 133 -3.28 -19.34 -30.59
CA VAL A 133 -2.09 -19.85 -29.91
C VAL A 133 -1.07 -20.40 -30.92
N LYS A 134 -1.52 -20.99 -32.03
CA LYS A 134 -0.64 -21.41 -33.14
C LYS A 134 0.01 -20.21 -33.83
N ASP A 135 -0.77 -19.18 -34.16
CA ASP A 135 -0.25 -17.96 -34.79
C ASP A 135 0.79 -17.28 -33.89
N LEU A 136 0.53 -17.21 -32.59
CA LEU A 136 1.47 -16.69 -31.61
C LEU A 136 2.78 -17.52 -31.62
N ALA A 137 2.68 -18.84 -31.58
CA ALA A 137 3.85 -19.72 -31.62
C ALA A 137 4.65 -19.55 -32.92
N GLN A 138 3.97 -19.33 -34.05
CA GLN A 138 4.61 -19.12 -35.34
C GLN A 138 5.38 -17.81 -35.42
N VAL A 139 4.94 -16.74 -34.76
CA VAL A 139 5.69 -15.48 -34.65
C VAL A 139 7.01 -15.66 -33.88
N PHE A 140 7.04 -16.57 -32.90
CA PHE A 140 8.23 -16.87 -32.11
C PHE A 140 9.13 -17.96 -32.72
N ALA A 141 8.66 -18.69 -33.73
CA ALA A 141 9.46 -19.65 -34.49
C ALA A 141 10.42 -18.89 -35.41
N LYS A 142 11.63 -18.61 -34.91
CA LYS A 142 12.71 -17.96 -35.65
C LYS A 142 13.57 -18.97 -36.40
#